data_AF-A0A3D2UUH9-F1
#
_entry.id   AF-A0A3D2UUH9-F1
#
_cell.length_a   1.000
_cell.length_b   1.000
_cell.length_c   1.000
_cell.angle_alpha   90.00
_cell.angle_beta   90.00
_cell.angle_gamma   90.00
#
_symmetry.space_group_name_H-M   'P 1'
#
loop_
_entity.id
_entity.type
_entity.pdbx_description
1 polymer ?
#
loop_
_entity_poly.entity_id
_entity_poly.type
_entity_poly.pdbx_seq_one_letter_code
_entity_poly.pdbx_strand_id
1 'polypeptide(L)'
;MWKQTDSFQDTSKWLNWYSALKYLLELGVEKFASHDDWRMPTLEEAESLYDEDHVIHDMDRMDIFISSAFSPGGGFTTWTSNELPHATAAIFYYRYGHANSNHKEDITKDSVRAVRDVVKREKEKGVFNKHPGFSISPLPR
;
A
#
# COMPACT_ATOMS: atom_id res chain seq x y z
N MET A 1 3.90 1.32 -3.56
CA MET A 1 4.56 0.75 -2.36
C MET A 1 3.51 0.59 -1.29
N TRP A 2 3.51 -0.54 -0.61
CA TRP A 2 2.52 -0.86 0.43
C TRP A 2 3.14 -0.77 1.81
N LYS A 3 2.33 -0.41 2.80
CA LYS A 3 2.70 -0.57 4.21
C LYS A 3 2.60 -2.04 4.60
N GLN A 4 3.56 -2.52 5.39
CA GLN A 4 3.68 -3.94 5.72
C GLN A 4 2.54 -4.46 6.63
N THR A 5 2.05 -3.62 7.54
CA THR A 5 0.89 -3.90 8.41
C THR A 5 -0.33 -3.08 7.99
N ASP A 6 -1.53 -3.63 8.15
CA ASP A 6 -2.78 -2.89 7.94
C ASP A 6 -3.25 -2.13 9.18
N SER A 7 -4.35 -1.41 9.03
CA SER A 7 -4.93 -0.60 10.10
C SER A 7 -5.37 -1.42 11.31
N PHE A 8 -5.81 -2.67 11.14
CA PHE A 8 -6.23 -3.50 12.27
C PHE A 8 -5.02 -3.92 13.10
N GLN A 9 -3.92 -4.31 12.46
CA GLN A 9 -2.69 -4.69 13.16
C GLN A 9 -2.16 -3.53 14.01
N ASP A 10 -2.23 -2.31 13.49
CA ASP A 10 -1.72 -1.14 14.19
C ASP A 10 -2.63 -0.68 15.33
N THR A 11 -3.95 -0.78 15.15
CA THR A 11 -4.93 -0.12 16.04
C THR A 11 -5.74 -1.09 16.90
N SER A 12 -5.71 -2.39 16.57
CA SER A 12 -6.60 -3.43 17.12
C SER A 12 -8.09 -3.08 17.00
N LYS A 13 -8.46 -2.30 15.98
CA LYS A 13 -9.83 -1.83 15.72
C LYS A 13 -10.22 -2.08 14.27
N TRP A 14 -11.47 -2.48 14.10
CA TRP A 14 -12.13 -2.46 12.80
C TRP A 14 -12.56 -1.04 12.47
N LEU A 15 -12.43 -0.67 11.20
CA LEU A 15 -12.68 0.67 10.72
C LEU A 15 -13.83 0.65 9.72
N ASN A 16 -14.75 1.61 9.85
CA ASN A 16 -15.58 1.99 8.71
C ASN A 16 -14.74 2.81 7.71
N TRP A 17 -15.30 3.11 6.55
CA TRP A 17 -14.58 3.76 5.46
C TRP A 17 -14.00 5.14 5.85
N TYR A 18 -14.77 5.94 6.60
CA TYR A 18 -14.31 7.25 7.07
C TYR A 18 -13.21 7.15 8.13
N SER A 19 -13.28 6.16 9.02
CA SER A 19 -12.24 5.92 10.02
C SER A 19 -10.95 5.39 9.37
N ALA A 20 -11.09 4.61 8.28
CA ALA A 20 -9.96 4.20 7.45
C ALA A 20 -9.27 5.40 6.79
N LEU A 21 -10.02 6.37 6.26
CA LEU A 21 -9.45 7.63 5.77
C LEU A 21 -8.71 8.40 6.87
N LYS A 22 -9.27 8.47 8.08
CA LYS A 22 -8.63 9.15 9.22
C LYS A 22 -7.29 8.49 9.58
N TYR A 23 -7.26 7.16 9.64
CA TYR A 23 -6.02 6.40 9.88
C TYR A 23 -4.95 6.71 8.83
N LEU A 24 -5.32 6.77 7.54
CA LEU A 24 -4.38 7.10 6.46
C LEU A 24 -3.86 8.54 6.56
N LEU A 25 -4.73 9.49 6.92
CA LEU A 25 -4.31 10.87 7.17
C LEU A 25 -3.32 10.96 8.33
N GLU A 26 -3.57 10.22 9.42
CA GLU A 26 -2.67 10.14 10.58
C GLU A 26 -1.29 9.61 10.18
N LEU A 27 -1.21 8.53 9.39
CA LEU A 27 0.06 8.03 8.84
C LEU A 27 0.82 9.12 8.07
N GLY A 28 0.09 9.94 7.31
CA GLY A 28 0.68 11.05 6.55
C GLY A 28 1.22 12.16 7.46
N VAL A 29 0.44 12.58 8.45
CA VAL A 29 0.83 13.60 9.44
C VAL A 29 2.04 13.17 10.26
N GLU A 30 2.08 11.91 10.68
CA GLU A 30 3.19 11.32 11.42
C GLU A 30 4.43 11.07 10.55
N LYS A 31 4.30 11.25 9.23
CA LYS A 31 5.33 10.91 8.24
C LYS A 31 5.81 9.48 8.41
N PHE A 32 4.88 8.53 8.55
CA PHE A 32 5.22 7.13 8.72
C PHE A 32 6.20 6.67 7.64
N ALA A 33 7.31 6.06 8.05
CA ALA A 33 8.43 5.68 7.18
C ALA A 33 9.00 6.86 6.35
N SER A 34 8.99 8.09 6.89
CA SER A 34 9.41 9.33 6.20
C SER A 34 8.56 9.71 4.99
N HIS A 35 7.29 9.28 4.95
CA HIS A 35 6.36 9.50 3.85
C HIS A 35 5.04 10.09 4.34
N ASP A 36 4.50 11.06 3.61
CA ASP A 36 3.25 11.78 3.91
C ASP A 36 2.14 11.55 2.88
N ASP A 37 2.38 10.70 1.88
CA ASP A 37 1.55 10.40 0.72
C ASP A 37 0.81 9.05 0.83
N TRP A 38 0.54 8.60 2.05
CA TRP A 38 -0.24 7.37 2.29
C TRP A 38 -1.71 7.57 1.94
N ARG A 39 -2.26 6.65 1.14
CA ARG A 39 -3.65 6.70 0.66
C ARG A 39 -4.34 5.35 0.73
N MET A 40 -5.66 5.40 0.58
CA MET A 40 -6.49 4.22 0.41
C MET A 40 -6.20 3.61 -0.97
N PRO A 41 -6.15 2.27 -1.10
CA PRO A 41 -5.92 1.64 -2.39
C PRO A 41 -7.14 1.75 -3.28
N THR A 42 -6.94 1.71 -4.59
CA THR A 42 -8.01 1.42 -5.53
C THR A 42 -8.40 -0.06 -5.42
N LEU A 43 -9.55 -0.42 -6.01
CA LEU A 43 -9.96 -1.82 -6.09
C LEU A 43 -8.97 -2.67 -6.90
N GLU A 44 -8.49 -2.14 -8.03
CA GLU A 44 -7.48 -2.82 -8.87
C GLU A 44 -6.17 -3.06 -8.11
N GLU A 45 -5.72 -2.07 -7.31
CA GLU A 45 -4.54 -2.24 -6.45
C GLU A 45 -4.78 -3.30 -5.37
N ALA A 46 -5.95 -3.30 -4.74
CA ALA A 46 -6.31 -4.31 -3.74
C ALA A 46 -6.37 -5.73 -4.34
N GLU A 47 -6.99 -5.87 -5.51
CA GLU A 47 -7.04 -7.10 -6.30
C GLU A 47 -5.65 -7.62 -6.65
N SER A 48 -4.73 -6.72 -7.04
CA SER A 48 -3.36 -7.09 -7.41
C SER A 48 -2.53 -7.74 -6.30
N LEU A 49 -2.97 -7.63 -5.04
CA LEU A 49 -2.32 -8.30 -3.92
C LEU A 49 -2.74 -9.77 -3.76
N TYR A 50 -3.88 -10.16 -4.33
CA TYR A 50 -4.40 -11.52 -4.23
C TYR A 50 -3.59 -12.47 -5.10
N ASP A 51 -3.03 -13.50 -4.49
CA ASP A 51 -2.23 -14.52 -5.15
C ASP A 51 -2.32 -15.84 -4.36
N GLU A 52 -2.97 -16.84 -4.96
CA GLU A 52 -3.23 -18.15 -4.33
C GLU A 52 -1.95 -18.97 -4.08
N ASP A 53 -0.85 -18.63 -4.76
CA ASP A 53 0.47 -19.26 -4.51
C ASP A 53 1.14 -18.72 -3.24
N HIS A 54 0.61 -17.64 -2.66
CA HIS A 54 1.09 -17.05 -1.42
C HIS A 54 0.03 -17.17 -0.32
N VAL A 55 0.48 -17.46 0.90
CA VAL A 55 -0.42 -17.55 2.06
C VAL A 55 0.21 -16.94 3.30
N ILE A 56 -0.56 -16.10 3.97
CA ILE A 56 -0.35 -15.71 5.37
C ILE A 56 -1.68 -15.88 6.13
N HIS A 57 -1.66 -15.71 7.45
CA HIS A 57 -2.86 -15.85 8.26
C HIS A 57 -3.37 -14.47 8.73
N ASP A 58 -4.68 -14.30 8.78
CA ASP A 58 -5.32 -13.12 9.36
C ASP A 58 -5.44 -13.20 10.90
N MET A 59 -6.11 -12.23 11.53
CA MET A 59 -6.30 -12.19 12.98
C MET A 59 -7.07 -13.39 13.57
N ASP A 60 -7.91 -14.05 12.78
CA ASP A 60 -8.68 -15.23 13.19
C ASP A 60 -7.90 -16.52 12.93
N ARG A 61 -6.64 -16.42 12.46
CA ARG A 61 -5.78 -17.53 12.01
C ARG A 61 -6.32 -18.25 10.77
N MET A 62 -7.11 -17.57 9.95
CA MET A 62 -7.59 -18.09 8.68
C MET A 62 -6.64 -17.66 7.56
N ASP A 63 -6.57 -18.48 6.50
CA ASP A 63 -5.73 -18.19 5.34
C ASP A 63 -6.20 -16.95 4.59
N ILE A 64 -5.26 -16.09 4.25
CA ILE A 64 -5.43 -15.02 3.28
C ILE A 64 -4.32 -15.13 2.23
N PHE A 65 -4.71 -14.96 0.98
CA PHE A 65 -3.85 -15.26 -0.16
C PHE A 65 -3.10 -14.01 -0.62
N ILE A 66 -2.13 -13.57 0.17
CA ILE A 66 -1.26 -12.44 -0.12
C ILE A 66 0.20 -12.76 0.24
N SER A 67 1.14 -12.06 -0.40
CA SER A 67 2.58 -12.27 -0.20
C SER A 67 3.02 -12.19 1.27
N SER A 68 3.99 -13.05 1.65
CA SER A 68 4.65 -13.03 2.97
C SER A 68 5.51 -11.78 3.23
N ALA A 69 5.63 -10.88 2.26
CA ALA A 69 6.15 -9.53 2.47
C ALA A 69 5.29 -8.71 3.45
N PHE A 70 4.00 -9.04 3.59
CA PHE A 70 3.10 -8.47 4.57
C PHE A 70 3.17 -9.21 5.91
N SER A 71 2.91 -8.49 7.01
CA SER A 71 2.87 -9.11 8.33
C SER A 71 1.55 -9.91 8.53
N PRO A 72 1.59 -11.13 9.09
CA PRO A 72 0.38 -11.88 9.44
C PRO A 72 -0.38 -11.24 10.62
N GLY A 73 -1.63 -11.64 10.81
CA GLY A 73 -2.51 -11.15 11.88
C GLY A 73 -3.31 -9.89 11.52
N GLY A 74 -3.32 -9.51 10.24
CA GLY A 74 -4.14 -8.41 9.72
C GLY A 74 -5.57 -8.80 9.38
N GLY A 75 -6.33 -7.83 8.89
CA GLY A 75 -7.66 -8.00 8.34
C GLY A 75 -7.68 -8.87 7.09
N PHE A 76 -8.80 -9.59 6.95
CA PHE A 76 -9.12 -10.38 5.76
C PHE A 76 -9.75 -9.56 4.63
N THR A 77 -10.04 -8.28 4.88
CA THR A 77 -10.50 -7.33 3.87
C THR A 77 -9.68 -6.05 3.87
N THR A 78 -9.76 -5.31 2.76
CA THR A 78 -9.35 -3.90 2.72
C THR A 78 -10.46 -3.03 2.13
N TRP A 79 -10.71 -1.88 2.75
CA TRP A 79 -11.41 -0.76 2.11
C TRP A 79 -10.64 -0.25 0.90
N THR A 80 -11.39 0.25 -0.08
CA THR A 80 -10.86 0.86 -1.29
C THR A 80 -11.45 2.26 -1.51
N SER A 81 -10.76 3.08 -2.30
CA SER A 81 -11.23 4.41 -2.68
C SER A 81 -12.38 4.38 -3.71
N ASN A 82 -12.79 3.18 -4.16
CA ASN A 82 -13.84 3.01 -5.15
C ASN A 82 -15.21 3.14 -4.48
N GLU A 83 -15.71 4.38 -4.40
CA GLU A 83 -17.06 4.67 -3.94
C GLU A 83 -18.12 4.14 -4.93
N LEU A 84 -19.25 3.71 -4.37
CA LEU A 84 -20.37 3.10 -5.06
C LEU A 84 -21.68 3.81 -4.67
N PRO A 85 -22.78 3.61 -5.42
CA PRO A 85 -24.08 4.21 -5.07
C PRO A 85 -24.55 3.89 -3.65
N HIS A 86 -25.51 4.67 -3.15
CA HIS A 86 -26.16 4.44 -1.85
C HIS A 86 -25.18 4.46 -0.66
N ALA A 87 -24.22 5.39 -0.69
CA ALA A 87 -23.22 5.57 0.38
C ALA A 87 -22.41 4.31 0.69
N THR A 88 -22.12 3.50 -0.33
CA THR A 88 -21.27 2.31 -0.23
C THR A 88 -19.89 2.57 -0.84
N ALA A 89 -18.92 1.73 -0.52
CA ALA A 89 -17.63 1.65 -1.19
C ALA A 89 -17.23 0.19 -1.37
N ALA A 90 -16.38 -0.07 -2.36
CA ALA A 90 -15.88 -1.42 -2.59
C ALA A 90 -14.88 -1.82 -1.49
N ILE A 91 -14.97 -3.09 -1.10
CA ILE A 91 -14.00 -3.79 -0.27
C ILE A 91 -13.49 -5.00 -1.04
N PHE A 92 -12.28 -5.45 -0.75
CA PHE A 92 -11.73 -6.67 -1.35
C PHE A 92 -11.43 -7.72 -0.29
N TYR A 93 -11.86 -8.97 -0.51
CA TYR A 93 -11.64 -10.09 0.41
C TYR A 93 -10.41 -10.91 0.02
N TYR A 94 -9.40 -10.94 0.90
CA TYR A 94 -8.19 -11.74 0.69
C TYR A 94 -8.35 -13.22 1.05
N ARG A 95 -9.40 -13.59 1.79
CA ARG A 95 -9.78 -15.00 2.01
C ARG A 95 -10.34 -15.66 0.74
N TYR A 96 -10.92 -14.86 -0.16
CA TYR A 96 -11.81 -15.38 -1.21
C TYR A 96 -11.55 -14.82 -2.61
N GLY A 97 -10.65 -13.85 -2.77
CA GLY A 97 -10.26 -13.33 -4.08
C GLY A 97 -11.34 -12.56 -4.83
N HIS A 98 -12.27 -11.91 -4.13
CA HIS A 98 -13.31 -11.11 -4.80
C HIS A 98 -13.68 -9.84 -4.05
N ALA A 99 -14.20 -8.88 -4.81
CA ALA A 99 -14.73 -7.64 -4.31
C ALA A 99 -16.16 -7.80 -3.78
N ASN A 100 -16.54 -6.94 -2.84
CA ASN A 100 -17.92 -6.71 -2.42
C ASN A 100 -18.13 -5.22 -2.15
N SER A 101 -19.33 -4.81 -1.75
CA SER A 101 -19.62 -3.45 -1.30
C SER A 101 -20.15 -3.45 0.14
N ASN A 102 -19.64 -2.51 0.93
CA ASN A 102 -20.14 -2.25 2.29
C ASN A 102 -20.53 -0.78 2.41
N HIS A 103 -21.46 -0.49 3.31
CA HIS A 103 -21.89 0.88 3.62
C HIS A 103 -20.78 1.63 4.36
N LYS A 104 -20.48 2.87 3.95
CA LYS A 104 -19.30 3.62 4.41
C LYS A 104 -19.33 3.98 5.90
N GLU A 105 -20.51 4.04 6.50
CA GLU A 105 -20.70 4.41 7.92
C GLU A 105 -20.65 3.20 8.85
N ASP A 106 -20.92 2.01 8.33
CA ASP A 106 -21.08 0.81 9.13
C ASP A 106 -19.72 0.31 9.62
N ILE A 107 -19.62 0.04 10.92
CA ILE A 107 -18.44 -0.62 11.48
C ILE A 107 -18.63 -2.13 11.34
N THR A 108 -18.23 -2.63 10.19
CA THR A 108 -18.08 -4.04 9.85
C THR A 108 -16.67 -4.52 10.22
N LYS A 109 -16.37 -5.82 10.04
CA LYS A 109 -15.02 -6.37 10.28
C LYS A 109 -14.07 -6.04 9.12
N ASP A 110 -13.89 -4.75 8.85
CA ASP A 110 -13.05 -4.26 7.76
C ASP A 110 -11.84 -3.45 8.23
N SER A 111 -10.77 -3.54 7.45
CA SER A 111 -9.51 -2.82 7.68
C SER A 111 -9.10 -2.04 6.43
N VAL A 112 -7.96 -1.33 6.46
CA VAL A 112 -7.37 -0.75 5.25
C VAL A 112 -5.87 -1.02 5.19
N ARG A 113 -5.40 -1.44 4.02
CA ARG A 113 -3.97 -1.56 3.69
C ARG A 113 -3.52 -0.26 3.01
N ALA A 114 -2.63 0.48 3.66
CA ALA A 114 -2.14 1.75 3.12
C ALA A 114 -1.21 1.51 1.92
N VAL A 115 -1.44 2.27 0.84
CA VAL A 115 -0.61 2.26 -0.36
C VAL A 115 -0.15 3.68 -0.66
N ARG A 116 0.97 3.79 -1.38
CA ARG A 116 1.50 5.04 -1.92
C ARG A 116 2.17 4.81 -3.25
N ASP A 117 2.27 5.85 -4.07
CA ASP A 117 2.91 5.76 -5.38
C ASP A 117 4.43 5.78 -5.25
N VAL A 118 5.11 4.93 -6.04
CA VAL A 118 6.58 4.97 -6.10
C VAL A 118 6.96 5.98 -7.17
N VAL A 119 7.49 7.13 -6.75
CA VAL A 119 8.11 8.07 -7.70
C VAL A 119 9.25 7.34 -8.39
N LYS A 120 9.10 7.06 -9.69
CA LYS A 120 10.18 6.54 -10.51
C LYS A 120 11.28 7.60 -10.52
N ARG A 121 12.38 7.38 -9.80
CA ARG A 121 13.61 8.13 -10.05
C ARG A 121 14.05 7.78 -11.47
N GLU A 122 13.85 8.68 -12.41
CA GLU A 122 14.59 8.61 -13.66
C GLU A 122 16.08 8.64 -13.27
N LYS A 123 16.80 7.54 -13.54
CA LYS A 123 18.25 7.59 -13.50
C LYS A 123 18.64 8.58 -14.59
N GLU A 124 19.02 9.80 -14.21
CA GLU A 124 19.78 10.67 -15.09
C GLU A 124 20.93 9.82 -15.64
N LYS A 125 20.84 9.42 -16.90
CA LYS A 125 21.97 8.84 -17.61
C LYS A 125 22.97 9.97 -17.70
N GLY A 126 23.92 10.01 -16.76
CA GLY A 126 25.00 10.97 -16.76
C GLY A 126 25.61 10.99 -18.15
N VAL A 127 25.40 12.10 -18.87
CA VAL A 127 26.00 12.33 -20.17
C VAL A 127 27.48 12.54 -19.88
N PHE A 128 28.29 11.51 -20.09
CA PHE A 128 29.73 11.66 -20.20
C PHE A 128 29.99 12.52 -21.44
N ASN A 129 30.01 13.84 -21.27
CA ASN A 129 30.62 14.73 -22.25
C ASN A 129 32.11 14.42 -22.26
N LYS A 130 32.53 13.54 -23.18
CA LYS A 130 33.93 13.47 -23.60
C LYS A 130 34.26 14.79 -24.29
N HIS A 131 34.75 15.77 -23.53
CA HIS A 131 35.45 16.90 -24.14
C HIS A 131 36.76 16.37 -24.77
N PRO A 132 37.06 16.73 -26.02
CA PRO A 132 38.33 16.37 -26.63
C PRO A 132 39.40 17.35 -26.15
N GLY A 133 40.53 16.82 -25.67
CA GLY A 133 41.77 17.57 -25.60
C GLY A 133 42.19 18.06 -24.21
N PHE A 134 42.78 17.16 -23.43
CA PHE A 134 43.96 17.51 -22.65
C PHE A 134 44.96 16.35 -22.80
N SER A 135 46.06 16.61 -23.52
CA SER A 135 47.19 15.68 -23.58
C SER A 135 47.88 15.66 -22.23
N ILE A 136 48.09 14.47 -21.67
CA ILE A 136 48.97 14.30 -20.52
C ILE A 136 50.41 14.31 -21.06
N SER A 137 51.05 15.47 -21.08
CA SER A 137 52.49 15.59 -21.26
C SER A 137 53.15 15.74 -19.88
N PRO A 138 54.09 14.86 -19.49
CA PRO A 138 54.88 15.06 -18.28
C PRO A 138 55.96 16.11 -18.57
N LEU A 139 55.92 17.25 -17.88
CA LEU A 139 57.04 18.19 -17.86
C LEU A 139 58.18 17.60 -17.01
N PRO A 140 59.45 17.78 -17.43
CA PRO A 140 60.61 17.21 -16.77
C PRO A 140 61.04 18.04 -15.55
N ARG A 141 61.54 17.36 -14.52
CA ARG A 141 62.58 17.89 -13.62
C ARG A 141 63.73 16.90 -13.60
#